data_AF-X1VAE1-F1
#
_entry.id   AF-X1VAE1-F1
#
_cell.length_a   1.000
_cell.length_b   1.000
_cell.length_c   1.000
_cell.angle_alpha   90.00
_cell.angle_beta   90.00
_cell.angle_gamma   90.00
#
_symmetry.space_group_name_H-M   'P 1'
#
loop_
_entity.id
_entity.type
_entity.pdbx_description
1 polymer ?
#
loop_
_entity_poly.entity_id
_entity_poly.type
_entity_poly.pdbx_seq_one_letter_code
_entity_poly.pdbx_strand_id
1 'polypeptide(L)' 'MAYDVITFPMEVRVFVKNPDVLSLLAKKTRKLYRQAGYRKVYTYWHYFGDKSHVYHPHLNVLYD' A
#
# COMPACT_ATOMS: atom_id res chain seq x y z
N MET A 1 -2.67 6.54 -17.17
CA MET A 1 -2.65 5.44 -16.19
C MET A 1 -1.21 5.17 -15.77
N ALA A 2 -0.91 5.51 -14.53
CA ALA A 2 0.38 5.36 -13.89
C ALA A 2 0.28 4.42 -12.69
N TYR A 3 1.43 3.96 -12.21
CA TYR A 3 1.52 2.92 -11.20
C TYR A 3 2.65 3.23 -10.23
N ASP A 4 2.31 3.26 -8.95
CA ASP A 4 3.26 3.45 -7.86
C ASP A 4 3.22 2.26 -6.89
N VAL A 5 4.38 1.94 -6.31
CA VAL A 5 4.52 0.93 -5.26
C VAL A 5 5.04 1.62 -4.00
N ILE A 6 4.21 1.63 -2.97
CA ILE A 6 4.60 2.15 -1.66
C ILE A 6 5.13 0.98 -0.83
N THR A 7 6.40 1.08 -0.44
CA THR A 7 7.07 0.11 0.42
C THR A 7 7.45 0.75 1.75
N PHE A 8 7.64 -0.10 2.77
CA PHE A 8 7.97 0.34 4.12
C PHE A 8 9.39 -0.10 4.50
N PRO A 9 10.16 0.76 5.19
CA PRO A 9 11.39 0.37 5.87
C PRO A 9 11.15 -0.81 6.81
N MET A 10 12.16 -1.67 7.00
CA MET A 10 12.01 -2.95 7.73
C MET A 10 11.48 -2.76 9.14
N GLU A 11 11.94 -1.71 9.82
CA GLU A 11 11.63 -1.36 11.20
C GLU A 11 10.14 -1.00 11.37
N VAL A 12 9.53 -0.49 10.29
CA VAL A 12 8.13 -0.06 10.28
C VAL A 12 7.19 -1.22 9.97
N ARG A 13 7.65 -2.24 9.23
CA ARG A 13 6.81 -3.35 8.71
C ARG A 13 6.04 -4.09 9.80
N VAL A 14 6.60 -4.20 11.00
CA VAL A 14 5.93 -4.86 12.14
C VAL A 14 4.61 -4.19 12.52
N PHE A 15 4.54 -2.86 12.41
CA PHE A 15 3.32 -2.09 12.71
C PHE A 15 2.27 -2.19 11.62
N VAL A 16 2.68 -2.58 10.41
CA VAL A 16 1.82 -2.70 9.23
C VAL A 16 1.28 -4.12 9.03
N LYS A 17 1.42 -5.00 10.03
CA LYS A 17 0.84 -6.37 10.00
C LYS A 17 -0.64 -6.42 10.33
N ASN A 18 -1.15 -5.42 11.05
CA ASN A 18 -2.55 -5.40 11.47
C ASN A 18 -3.45 -5.07 10.26
N PRO A 19 -4.45 -5.91 9.93
CA PRO A 19 -5.42 -5.65 8.86
C PRO A 19 -6.10 -4.27 8.93
N ASP A 20 -6.37 -3.77 10.13
CA ASP A 20 -6.99 -2.45 10.33
C ASP A 20 -6.05 -1.31 9.92
N VAL A 21 -4.76 -1.45 10.24
CA VAL A 21 -3.71 -0.50 9.84
C VAL A 21 -3.54 -0.52 8.32
N LEU A 22 -3.50 -1.70 7.71
CA LEU A 22 -3.40 -1.87 6.26
C LEU A 22 -4.59 -1.23 5.53
N SER A 23 -5.81 -1.44 6.04
CA SER A 23 -7.03 -0.82 5.51
C SER A 23 -7.00 0.70 5.63
N LEU A 24 -6.58 1.22 6.79
CA LEU A 24 -6.44 2.65 7.03
C LEU A 24 -5.43 3.30 6.08
N LEU A 25 -4.26 2.69 5.88
CA LEU A 25 -3.22 3.19 4.98
C LEU A 25 -3.68 3.20 3.52
N ALA A 26 -4.36 2.13 3.06
CA ALA A 26 -4.92 2.10 1.71
C ALA A 26 -5.99 3.20 1.51
N LYS A 27 -6.86 3.43 2.51
CA LYS A 27 -7.86 4.50 2.48
C LYS A 27 -7.21 5.89 2.43
N LYS A 28 -6.19 6.14 3.28
CA LYS A 28 -5.43 7.40 3.29
C LYS A 28 -4.74 7.63 1.95
N THR A 29 -4.10 6.61 1.40
CA THR A 29 -3.43 6.66 0.09
C THR A 29 -4.42 7.07 -1.01
N ARG A 30 -5.56 6.38 -1.14
CA ARG A 30 -6.59 6.76 -2.13
C ARG A 30 -7.08 8.19 -1.95
N LYS A 31 -7.22 8.66 -0.71
CA LYS A 31 -7.62 10.04 -0.41
C LYS A 31 -6.58 11.05 -0.92
N LEU A 32 -5.29 10.80 -0.65
CA LEU A 32 -4.20 11.69 -1.07
C LEU A 32 -4.11 11.81 -2.60
N TYR A 33 -4.19 10.70 -3.32
CA TYR A 33 -4.18 10.73 -4.79
C TYR A 33 -5.40 11.49 -5.36
N ARG A 34 -6.59 11.30 -4.77
CA ARG A 34 -7.77 12.08 -5.17
C ARG A 34 -7.61 13.57 -4.88
N GLN A 35 -6.99 13.93 -3.77
CA GLN A 35 -6.68 15.33 -3.45
C GLN A 35 -5.64 15.93 -4.42
N ALA A 36 -4.75 15.10 -4.98
CA ALA A 36 -3.81 15.51 -6.01
C ALA A 36 -4.46 15.64 -7.42
N GLY A 37 -5.74 15.29 -7.58
CA GLY A 37 -6.50 15.47 -8.81
C GLY A 37 -6.81 14.19 -9.59
N TYR A 38 -6.31 13.03 -9.16
CA TYR A 38 -6.59 11.75 -9.81
C TYR A 38 -8.01 11.27 -9.52
N ARG A 39 -8.72 10.81 -10.56
CA ARG A 39 -10.13 10.42 -10.44
C ARG A 39 -10.27 8.93 -10.20
N LYS A 40 -9.56 8.12 -10.98
CA LYS A 40 -9.52 6.66 -10.83
C LYS A 40 -8.30 6.31 -9.99
N VAL A 41 -8.53 5.78 -8.78
CA VAL A 41 -7.45 5.36 -7.90
C VAL A 41 -7.82 4.01 -7.28
N TYR A 42 -7.02 2.99 -7.59
CA TYR A 42 -7.14 1.63 -7.10
C TYR A 42 -5.91 1.28 -6.28
N THR A 43 -6.11 0.48 -5.24
CA THR A 43 -5.02 0.04 -4.35
C THR A 43 -5.13 -1.44 -4.07
N TYR A 44 -4.00 -2.14 -4.09
CA TYR A 44 -3.92 -3.56 -3.79
C TYR A 44 -2.71 -3.85 -2.89
N TRP A 45 -2.94 -4.59 -1.82
CA TRP A 45 -1.86 -5.05 -0.95
C TRP A 45 -1.24 -6.31 -1.55
N HIS A 46 0.05 -6.26 -1.82
CA HIS A 46 0.85 -7.40 -2.22
C HIS A 46 1.78 -7.78 -1.07
N TYR A 47 1.79 -9.07 -0.71
CA TYR A 47 2.63 -9.58 0.36
C TYR A 47 3.70 -10.46 -0.28
N PHE A 48 4.94 -9.99 -0.30
CA PHE A 48 6.06 -10.86 -0.66
C PHE A 48 6.27 -11.87 0.47
N GLY A 49 6.18 -13.17 0.16
CA GLY A 49 6.86 -14.19 0.94
C GLY A 49 6.02 -15.24 1.64
N ASP A 50 5.11 -15.94 0.95
CA ASP A 50 4.73 -17.31 1.40
C ASP A 50 5.97 -18.24 1.54
N LYS A 51 7.12 -17.86 0.93
CA LYS A 51 8.39 -18.59 0.99
C LYS A 51 9.55 -17.83 1.67
N SER A 52 9.34 -16.60 2.12
CA SER A 52 10.39 -15.76 2.71
C SER A 52 10.00 -15.45 4.15
N HIS A 53 10.83 -15.82 5.12
CA HIS A 53 10.62 -15.52 6.54
C HIS A 53 10.54 -14.00 6.85
N VAL A 54 10.74 -13.14 5.85
CA VAL A 54 10.68 -11.68 5.97
C VAL A 54 9.33 -11.18 5.48
N TYR A 55 8.54 -10.65 6.41
CA TYR A 55 7.30 -9.94 6.09
C TYR A 55 7.62 -8.65 5.32
N HIS A 56 7.14 -8.55 4.07
CA HIS A 56 7.37 -7.39 3.22
C HIS A 56 6.09 -6.98 2.47
N PRO A 57 5.21 -6.18 3.09
CA PRO A 57 4.00 -5.69 2.44
C PRO A 57 4.32 -4.53 1.50
N HIS A 58 3.69 -4.55 0.33
CA HIS A 58 3.73 -3.48 -0.67
C HIS A 58 2.30 -3.01 -0.95
N LEU A 59 2.08 -1.71 -0.98
CA LEU A 59 0.82 -1.14 -1.43
C LEU A 59 1.00 -0.69 -2.87
N ASN A 60 0.39 -1.45 -3.78
CA ASN A 60 0.34 -1.12 -5.19
C ASN A 60 -0.78 -0.10 -5.42
N VAL A 61 -0.50 0.96 -6.16
CA VAL A 61 -1.45 2.03 -6.49
C VAL A 61 -1.52 2.18 -8.00
N LEU A 62 -2.71 2.00 -8.57
CA LEU A 62 -2.98 2.25 -9.99
C LEU A 62 -3.89 3.47 -10.10
N TYR A 63 -3.49 4.46 -10.88
CA TYR A 63 -4.23 5.72 -11.01
C TYR A 63 -4.22 6.26 -12.45
N ASP A 64 -5.18 7.13 -12.79
CA ASP A 64 -5.34 7.65 -14.16
C ASP A 64 -4.36 8.76 -14.56
#